data_AF-A0A536XK05-F1
#
_entry.id   AF-A0A536XK05-F1
#
_cell.length_a   1.000
_cell.length_b   1.000
_cell.length_c   1.000
_cell.angle_alpha   90.00
_cell.angle_beta   90.00
_cell.angle_gamma   90.00
#
_symmetry.space_group_name_H-M   'P 1'
#
loop_
_entity.id
_entity.type
_entity.pdbx_description
1 polymer ?
#
loop_
_entity_poly.entity_id
_entity_poly.type
_entity_poly.pdbx_seq_one_letter_code
_entity_poly.pdbx_strand_id
1 'polypeptide(L)'
;MMRTAALRTFAADGACADHATRVSVRARMLIAFYRSVFKPRFPKRIDLERARASIAKLDRRLGGRGGDFQRVNAEANGIPGQWVIAGNGQTSRTILYLHGGGFMFRTPRTHARLAARLCGALNARAFIPQYRLAPEHPLPAAHEDCFAAYRGLLAEGRDARRIVVIGDSAGGLLTLAVLQRIRDAGLPAPCCGVVFSSGADIEEVQKLDADATRGDPMIGAGALELLQRVVFAPIDARDPRISPGAGDLGGLPPLLFQAGSTEVLLAQIRKTVQQVRGAGSSAELQIWPQMPHVFQAVHWLPETRQALACVHDFVERHDAAAG
;
A
#
# COMPACT_ATOMS: atom_id res chain seq x y z
N MET A 1 23.61 10.30 -39.97
CA MET A 1 22.13 10.38 -39.96
C MET A 1 21.63 10.23 -38.54
N MET A 2 21.46 11.36 -37.85
CA MET A 2 20.82 11.44 -36.53
C MET A 2 19.33 11.12 -36.70
N ARG A 3 18.84 10.10 -35.99
CA ARG A 3 17.40 9.87 -35.84
C ARG A 3 16.91 10.74 -34.69
N THR A 4 16.12 11.75 -35.04
CA THR A 4 15.38 12.63 -34.14
C THR A 4 14.48 11.78 -33.23
N ALA A 5 14.72 11.85 -31.92
CA ALA A 5 13.81 11.33 -30.91
C ALA A 5 12.54 12.18 -30.93
N ALA A 6 11.39 11.56 -31.24
CA ALA A 6 10.11 12.22 -31.14
C ALA A 6 9.82 12.55 -29.67
N LEU A 7 9.91 13.84 -29.33
CA LEU A 7 9.40 14.41 -28.08
C LEU A 7 7.92 14.06 -27.95
N ARG A 8 7.59 13.17 -27.01
CA ARG A 8 6.21 12.91 -26.61
C ARG A 8 5.74 14.09 -25.78
N THR A 9 4.79 14.86 -26.29
CA THR A 9 4.07 15.88 -25.54
C THR A 9 3.14 15.22 -24.53
N PHE A 10 3.40 15.45 -23.24
CA PHE A 10 2.58 14.96 -22.13
C PHE A 10 1.47 15.97 -21.82
N ALA A 11 0.22 15.50 -21.73
CA ALA A 11 -0.87 16.29 -21.15
C ALA A 11 -0.60 16.53 -19.66
N ALA A 12 -1.07 17.65 -19.13
CA ALA A 12 -0.82 18.15 -17.77
C ALA A 12 -1.33 17.22 -16.62
N ASP A 13 -1.89 16.05 -16.93
CA ASP A 13 -2.51 15.11 -15.98
C ASP A 13 -1.72 13.81 -15.76
N GLY A 14 -0.40 13.78 -16.01
CA GLY A 14 0.52 12.77 -15.44
C GLY A 14 0.20 11.30 -15.72
N ALA A 15 -0.59 10.98 -16.75
CA ALA A 15 -1.01 9.61 -16.99
C ALA A 15 0.12 8.77 -17.59
N CYS A 16 0.53 7.72 -16.86
CA CYS A 16 1.04 6.50 -17.48
C CYS A 16 0.00 6.08 -18.54
N ALA A 17 0.40 6.05 -19.81
CA ALA A 17 -0.51 5.96 -20.95
C ALA A 17 -1.42 4.72 -20.90
N ASP A 18 -2.68 4.91 -21.31
CA ASP A 18 -3.62 3.90 -21.84
C ASP A 18 -3.66 2.55 -21.09
N HIS A 19 -4.12 2.57 -19.84
CA HIS A 19 -4.44 1.33 -19.13
C HIS A 19 -5.66 0.72 -19.81
N ALA A 20 -5.62 -0.58 -20.13
CA ALA A 20 -6.64 -1.22 -20.95
C ALA A 20 -8.06 -0.85 -20.50
N THR A 21 -8.81 -0.16 -21.37
CA THR A 21 -10.23 0.18 -21.16
C THR A 21 -11.10 -1.06 -20.94
N ARG A 22 -10.59 -2.24 -21.30
CA ARG A 22 -11.23 -3.55 -21.11
C ARG A 22 -10.53 -4.38 -20.04
N VAL A 23 -11.29 -4.70 -19.01
CA VAL A 23 -10.93 -5.64 -17.94
C VAL A 23 -10.65 -7.04 -18.52
N SER A 24 -9.55 -7.66 -18.10
CA SER A 24 -9.15 -8.99 -18.57
C SER A 24 -10.13 -10.07 -18.12
N VAL A 25 -10.20 -11.17 -18.88
CA VAL A 25 -10.99 -12.36 -18.51
C VAL A 25 -10.55 -12.87 -17.13
N ARG A 26 -9.24 -12.85 -16.86
CA ARG A 26 -8.64 -13.26 -15.59
C ARG A 26 -9.14 -12.40 -14.42
N ALA A 27 -9.19 -11.09 -14.60
CA ALA A 27 -9.74 -10.19 -13.59
C ALA A 27 -11.24 -10.42 -13.37
N ARG A 28 -12.03 -10.61 -14.44
CA ARG A 28 -13.46 -10.95 -14.30
C ARG A 28 -13.68 -12.25 -13.50
N MET A 29 -12.87 -13.28 -13.76
CA MET A 29 -12.91 -14.53 -13.00
C MET A 29 -12.53 -14.33 -11.53
N LEU A 30 -11.49 -13.52 -11.25
CA LEU A 30 -11.11 -13.17 -9.88
C LEU A 30 -12.25 -12.46 -9.15
N ILE A 31 -12.86 -11.46 -9.78
CA ILE A 31 -13.95 -10.66 -9.20
C ILE A 31 -15.14 -11.56 -8.89
N ALA A 32 -15.51 -12.46 -9.79
CA ALA A 32 -16.55 -13.45 -9.56
C ALA A 32 -16.21 -14.36 -8.38
N PHE A 33 -14.97 -14.86 -8.32
CA PHE A 33 -14.50 -15.67 -7.20
C PHE A 33 -14.53 -14.91 -5.86
N TYR A 34 -14.09 -13.65 -5.84
CA TYR A 34 -14.12 -12.83 -4.63
C TYR A 34 -15.55 -12.60 -4.15
N ARG A 35 -16.47 -12.25 -5.05
CA ARG A 35 -17.89 -12.06 -4.72
C ARG A 35 -18.55 -13.33 -4.19
N SER A 36 -18.34 -14.47 -4.83
CA SER A 36 -19.07 -15.71 -4.52
C SER A 36 -18.41 -16.57 -3.45
N VAL A 37 -17.11 -16.41 -3.21
CA VAL A 37 -16.33 -17.34 -2.38
C VAL A 37 -15.55 -16.63 -1.28
N PHE A 38 -14.86 -15.53 -1.58
CA PHE A 38 -14.03 -14.85 -0.56
C PHE A 38 -14.86 -13.97 0.37
N LYS A 39 -15.62 -13.02 -0.17
CA LYS A 39 -16.43 -12.05 0.58
C LYS A 39 -17.41 -12.71 1.56
N PRO A 40 -18.11 -13.82 1.21
CA PRO A 40 -19.00 -14.50 2.15
C PRO A 40 -18.31 -15.18 3.35
N ARG A 41 -16.98 -15.36 3.32
CA ARG A 41 -16.22 -15.92 4.47
C ARG A 41 -16.06 -14.96 5.64
N PHE A 42 -16.44 -13.71 5.45
CA PHE A 42 -16.43 -12.69 6.48
C PHE A 42 -17.88 -12.32 6.84
N PRO A 43 -18.63 -13.19 7.54
CA PRO A 43 -19.98 -12.89 8.01
C PRO A 43 -19.95 -11.80 9.08
N LYS A 44 -21.10 -11.26 9.49
CA LYS A 44 -21.16 -10.34 10.64
C LYS A 44 -20.68 -11.03 11.93
N ARG A 45 -20.15 -10.25 12.88
CA ARG A 45 -19.67 -10.73 14.21
C ARG A 45 -18.58 -11.82 14.14
N ILE A 46 -17.56 -11.62 13.32
CA ILE A 46 -16.43 -12.55 13.19
C ILE A 46 -15.63 -12.60 14.50
N ASP A 47 -15.18 -13.79 14.89
CA ASP A 47 -14.18 -13.95 15.93
C ASP A 47 -12.77 -13.67 15.36
N LEU A 48 -12.04 -12.75 16.00
CA LEU A 48 -10.74 -12.27 15.51
C LEU A 48 -9.71 -13.39 15.39
N GLU A 49 -9.60 -14.25 16.41
CA GLU A 49 -8.59 -15.31 16.45
C GLU A 49 -8.86 -16.37 15.39
N ARG A 50 -10.13 -16.77 15.21
CA ARG A 50 -10.52 -17.64 14.09
C ARG A 50 -10.24 -17.01 12.73
N ALA A 51 -10.46 -15.70 12.59
CA ALA A 51 -10.15 -14.97 11.36
C ALA A 51 -8.65 -14.96 11.08
N ARG A 52 -7.81 -14.66 12.08
CA ARG A 52 -6.34 -14.68 12.01
C ARG A 52 -5.83 -16.07 11.62
N ALA A 53 -6.32 -17.13 12.28
CA ALA A 53 -5.96 -18.51 11.94
C ALA A 53 -6.34 -18.88 10.50
N SER A 54 -7.53 -18.47 10.05
CA SER A 54 -8.03 -18.74 8.70
C SER A 54 -7.21 -18.00 7.64
N ILE A 55 -6.92 -16.72 7.87
CA ILE A 55 -6.10 -15.88 6.99
C ILE A 55 -4.66 -16.40 6.94
N ALA A 56 -4.08 -16.78 8.08
CA ALA A 56 -2.73 -17.37 8.10
C ALA A 56 -2.66 -18.68 7.31
N LYS A 57 -3.70 -19.53 7.36
CA LYS A 57 -3.80 -20.74 6.53
C LYS A 57 -3.89 -20.40 5.04
N LEU A 58 -4.65 -19.36 4.70
CA LEU A 58 -4.76 -18.89 3.32
C LEU A 58 -3.45 -18.28 2.80
N ASP A 59 -2.76 -17.47 3.61
CA ASP A 59 -1.43 -16.92 3.31
C ASP A 59 -0.42 -18.04 3.02
N ARG A 60 -0.42 -19.12 3.82
CA ARG A 60 0.45 -20.28 3.56
C ARG A 60 0.18 -20.95 2.22
N ARG A 61 -1.09 -20.99 1.78
CA ARG A 61 -1.50 -21.60 0.50
C ARG A 61 -1.19 -20.70 -0.70
N LEU A 62 -1.63 -19.43 -0.65
CA LEU A 62 -1.48 -18.49 -1.75
C LEU A 62 -0.06 -17.92 -1.86
N GLY A 63 0.58 -17.68 -0.72
CA GLY A 63 1.94 -17.16 -0.63
C GLY A 63 3.02 -18.17 -1.01
N GLY A 64 2.66 -19.46 -1.17
CA GLY A 64 3.57 -20.52 -1.62
C GLY A 64 4.76 -20.78 -0.68
N ARG A 65 5.75 -21.54 -1.17
CA ARG A 65 7.00 -21.86 -0.44
C ARG A 65 8.19 -20.94 -0.81
N GLY A 66 8.04 -20.05 -1.79
CA GLY A 66 9.15 -19.24 -2.32
C GLY A 66 9.97 -19.98 -3.37
N GLY A 67 10.64 -19.25 -4.25
CA GLY A 67 11.47 -19.79 -5.33
C GLY A 67 12.32 -18.72 -6.04
N ASP A 68 11.77 -17.51 -6.19
CA ASP A 68 12.41 -16.46 -7.01
C ASP A 68 13.00 -15.30 -6.17
N PHE A 69 12.90 -15.35 -4.84
CA PHE A 69 13.37 -14.31 -3.93
C PHE A 69 13.66 -14.86 -2.54
N GLN A 70 14.51 -14.17 -1.80
CA GLN A 70 14.89 -14.49 -0.42
C GLN A 70 14.11 -13.65 0.58
N ARG A 71 13.87 -14.22 1.76
CA ARG A 71 13.35 -13.52 2.93
C ARG A 71 14.32 -13.69 4.08
N VAL A 72 14.86 -12.58 4.57
CA VAL A 72 15.86 -12.57 5.64
C VAL A 72 15.26 -11.80 6.82
N ASN A 73 15.14 -12.46 7.98
CA ASN A 73 14.73 -11.77 9.19
C ASN A 73 15.78 -10.71 9.54
N ALA A 74 15.33 -9.53 9.91
CA ALA A 74 16.18 -8.42 10.29
C ALA A 74 15.45 -7.51 11.27
N GLU A 75 16.13 -6.46 11.69
CA GLU A 75 15.60 -5.43 12.56
C GLU A 75 16.07 -4.07 12.05
N ALA A 76 15.21 -3.06 12.15
CA ALA A 76 15.57 -1.66 11.90
C ALA A 76 15.15 -0.82 13.12
N ASN A 77 16.14 -0.36 13.90
CA ASN A 77 15.93 0.46 15.11
C ASN A 77 14.95 -0.19 16.12
N GLY A 78 15.20 -1.44 16.52
CA GLY A 78 14.33 -2.17 17.46
C GLY A 78 13.08 -2.79 16.82
N ILE A 79 12.78 -2.49 15.55
CA ILE A 79 11.58 -2.97 14.87
C ILE A 79 11.89 -4.26 14.10
N PRO A 80 11.36 -5.42 14.52
CA PRO A 80 11.56 -6.66 13.78
C PRO A 80 10.92 -6.56 12.40
N GLY A 81 11.54 -7.16 11.41
CA GLY A 81 11.12 -7.07 10.02
C GLY A 81 11.64 -8.22 9.17
N GLN A 82 11.36 -8.15 7.88
CA GLN A 82 11.96 -9.04 6.90
C GLN A 82 12.47 -8.23 5.70
N TRP A 83 13.72 -8.46 5.35
CA TRP A 83 14.24 -8.11 4.04
C TRP A 83 13.71 -9.08 2.99
N VAL A 84 13.15 -8.54 1.91
CA VAL A 84 12.77 -9.27 0.70
C VAL A 84 13.74 -8.86 -0.40
N ILE A 85 14.50 -9.84 -0.89
CA ILE A 85 15.58 -9.64 -1.84
C ILE A 85 15.29 -10.48 -3.08
N ALA A 86 15.09 -9.82 -4.23
CA ALA A 86 14.96 -10.46 -5.53
C ALA A 86 16.26 -10.31 -6.32
N GLY A 87 16.56 -11.25 -7.22
CA GLY A 87 17.80 -11.21 -8.01
C GLY A 87 19.07 -11.38 -7.17
N ASN A 88 20.15 -10.68 -7.54
CA ASN A 88 21.45 -10.76 -6.86
C ASN A 88 21.56 -9.85 -5.61
N GLY A 89 20.53 -9.06 -5.30
CA GLY A 89 20.49 -8.17 -4.14
C GLY A 89 21.45 -6.97 -4.16
N GLN A 90 22.17 -6.74 -5.26
CA GLN A 90 23.07 -5.59 -5.42
C GLN A 90 22.30 -4.38 -5.92
N THR A 91 21.77 -3.61 -4.97
CA THR A 91 21.07 -2.36 -5.25
C THR A 91 21.19 -1.38 -4.09
N SER A 92 21.27 -0.09 -4.42
CA SER A 92 21.18 1.01 -3.46
C SER A 92 19.73 1.39 -3.13
N ARG A 93 18.76 1.00 -3.97
CA ARG A 93 17.34 1.35 -3.80
C ARG A 93 16.67 0.46 -2.76
N THR A 94 15.97 1.09 -1.82
CA THR A 94 15.28 0.43 -0.71
C THR A 94 13.79 0.76 -0.75
N ILE A 95 12.95 -0.25 -0.63
CA ILE A 95 11.52 -0.08 -0.44
C ILE A 95 11.24 -0.27 1.05
N LEU A 96 10.69 0.72 1.72
CA LEU A 96 10.01 0.51 3.01
C LEU A 96 8.57 0.09 2.68
N TYR A 97 8.27 -1.20 2.77
CA TYR A 97 6.98 -1.75 2.39
C TYR A 97 6.08 -1.93 3.62
N LEU A 98 5.06 -1.09 3.75
CA LEU A 98 4.12 -1.07 4.86
C LEU A 98 2.91 -1.93 4.49
N HIS A 99 2.80 -3.10 5.13
CA HIS A 99 1.83 -4.11 4.71
C HIS A 99 0.39 -3.76 5.10
N GLY A 100 -0.59 -4.17 4.29
CA GLY A 100 -2.00 -4.13 4.63
C GLY A 100 -2.43 -5.22 5.62
N GLY A 101 -3.75 -5.38 5.80
CA GLY A 101 -4.32 -6.32 6.76
C GLY A 101 -5.17 -5.67 7.86
N GLY A 102 -5.63 -4.44 7.64
CA GLY A 102 -6.56 -3.76 8.55
C GLY A 102 -6.01 -3.55 9.96
N PHE A 103 -4.69 -3.44 10.12
CA PHE A 103 -4.00 -3.33 11.43
C PHE A 103 -4.16 -4.53 12.37
N MET A 104 -4.74 -5.64 11.91
CA MET A 104 -5.10 -6.80 12.74
C MET A 104 -4.67 -8.14 12.16
N PHE A 105 -4.27 -8.17 10.88
CA PHE A 105 -3.83 -9.36 10.18
C PHE A 105 -2.40 -9.23 9.66
N ARG A 106 -1.70 -10.36 9.67
CA ARG A 106 -0.38 -10.50 9.04
C ARG A 106 -0.42 -11.61 8.00
N THR A 107 -0.03 -11.28 6.77
CA THR A 107 0.09 -12.23 5.65
C THR A 107 1.48 -12.13 5.03
N PRO A 108 2.52 -12.62 5.74
CA PRO A 108 3.91 -12.34 5.41
C PRO A 108 4.35 -13.00 4.10
N ARG A 109 3.69 -14.07 3.64
CA ARG A 109 4.07 -14.73 2.38
C ARG A 109 3.48 -14.01 1.19
N THR A 110 2.22 -13.58 1.25
CA THR A 110 1.60 -12.82 0.15
C THR A 110 2.21 -11.44 0.01
N HIS A 111 2.45 -10.72 1.11
CA HIS A 111 3.11 -9.42 1.05
C HIS A 111 4.55 -9.53 0.55
N ALA A 112 5.31 -10.54 1.00
CA ALA A 112 6.66 -10.73 0.47
C ALA A 112 6.68 -11.03 -1.04
N ARG A 113 5.63 -11.67 -1.59
CA ARG A 113 5.51 -11.87 -3.04
C ARG A 113 5.22 -10.60 -3.81
N LEU A 114 4.40 -9.71 -3.27
CA LEU A 114 4.16 -8.40 -3.86
C LEU A 114 5.43 -7.53 -3.76
N ALA A 115 6.04 -7.48 -2.57
CA ALA A 115 7.30 -6.79 -2.35
C ALA A 115 8.41 -7.31 -3.29
N ALA A 116 8.55 -8.63 -3.48
CA ALA A 116 9.53 -9.19 -4.41
C ALA A 116 9.31 -8.77 -5.87
N ARG A 117 8.04 -8.59 -6.29
CA ARG A 117 7.73 -8.07 -7.63
C ARG A 117 8.11 -6.60 -7.76
N LEU A 118 7.83 -5.80 -6.73
CA LEU A 118 8.26 -4.41 -6.67
C LEU A 118 9.80 -4.33 -6.66
N CYS A 119 10.49 -5.18 -5.91
CA CYS A 119 11.94 -5.31 -5.93
C CYS A 119 12.47 -5.58 -7.35
N GLY A 120 11.87 -6.54 -8.06
CA GLY A 120 12.24 -6.83 -9.45
C GLY A 120 11.95 -5.70 -10.42
N ALA A 121 10.78 -5.04 -10.28
CA ALA A 121 10.39 -3.93 -11.13
C ALA A 121 11.26 -2.68 -10.89
N LEU A 122 11.63 -2.41 -9.63
CA LEU A 122 12.35 -1.21 -9.22
C LEU A 122 13.84 -1.45 -9.03
N ASN A 123 14.40 -2.61 -9.38
CA ASN A 123 15.77 -3.00 -9.01
C ASN A 123 16.10 -2.60 -7.55
N ALA A 124 15.32 -3.09 -6.59
CA ALA A 124 15.38 -2.69 -5.19
C ALA A 124 15.39 -3.90 -4.25
N ARG A 125 15.65 -3.65 -2.97
CA ARG A 125 15.31 -4.57 -1.86
C ARG A 125 14.20 -3.96 -1.02
N ALA A 126 13.36 -4.78 -0.40
CA ALA A 126 12.27 -4.27 0.43
C ALA A 126 12.44 -4.68 1.89
N PHE A 127 12.29 -3.74 2.81
CA PHE A 127 12.11 -4.02 4.23
C PHE A 127 10.63 -3.97 4.57
N ILE A 128 10.09 -5.08 5.10
CA ILE A 128 8.72 -5.16 5.60
C ILE A 128 8.79 -5.18 7.13
N PRO A 129 8.47 -4.07 7.84
CA PRO A 129 8.39 -4.09 9.30
C PRO A 129 7.24 -4.99 9.76
N GLN A 130 7.49 -5.77 10.81
CA GLN A 130 6.47 -6.55 11.52
C GLN A 130 5.83 -5.67 12.59
N TYR A 131 5.24 -4.55 12.18
CA TYR A 131 4.64 -3.59 13.09
C TYR A 131 3.57 -4.24 13.98
N ARG A 132 3.41 -3.67 15.18
CA ARG A 132 2.47 -4.12 16.21
C ARG A 132 1.02 -4.00 15.73
N LEU A 133 0.20 -5.01 16.05
CA LEU A 133 -1.18 -5.13 15.56
C LEU A 133 -2.20 -4.92 16.68
N ALA A 134 -3.36 -4.42 16.32
CA ALA A 134 -4.53 -4.35 17.17
C ALA A 134 -5.19 -5.75 17.29
N PRO A 135 -5.85 -6.05 18.43
CA PRO A 135 -6.08 -5.16 19.58
C PRO A 135 -4.96 -5.17 20.64
N GLU A 136 -3.97 -6.06 20.53
CA GLU A 136 -2.88 -6.17 21.52
C GLU A 136 -2.10 -4.86 21.64
N HIS A 137 -1.96 -4.15 20.53
CA HIS A 137 -1.34 -2.85 20.44
C HIS A 137 -2.22 -1.94 19.57
N PRO A 138 -3.13 -1.17 20.18
CA PRO A 138 -3.97 -0.21 19.46
C PRO A 138 -3.14 0.84 18.72
N LEU A 139 -3.76 1.54 17.77
CA LEU A 139 -3.12 2.69 17.11
C LEU A 139 -2.84 3.77 18.17
N PRO A 140 -1.67 4.46 18.13
CA PRO A 140 -0.74 4.59 17.01
C PRO A 140 0.44 3.60 17.00
N ALA A 141 0.39 2.45 17.68
CA ALA A 141 1.56 1.55 17.77
C ALA A 141 2.15 1.15 16.40
N ALA A 142 1.30 0.86 15.41
CA ALA A 142 1.72 0.56 14.05
C ALA A 142 2.40 1.76 13.36
N HIS A 143 1.91 2.98 13.60
CA HIS A 143 2.45 4.23 13.06
C HIS A 143 3.84 4.50 13.64
N GLU A 144 3.99 4.32 14.95
CA GLU A 144 5.27 4.47 15.66
C GLU A 144 6.32 3.49 15.14
N ASP A 145 5.95 2.21 14.99
CA ASP A 145 6.87 1.17 14.52
C ASP A 145 7.32 1.43 13.08
N CYS A 146 6.40 1.82 12.20
CA CYS A 146 6.75 2.11 10.81
C CYS A 146 7.65 3.35 10.68
N PHE A 147 7.43 4.38 11.50
CA PHE A 147 8.31 5.55 11.56
C PHE A 147 9.69 5.20 12.15
N ALA A 148 9.72 4.38 13.21
CA ALA A 148 10.96 3.88 13.80
C ALA A 148 11.76 3.03 12.80
N ALA A 149 11.10 2.19 12.00
CA ALA A 149 11.73 1.42 10.93
C ALA A 149 12.38 2.33 9.88
N TYR A 150 11.71 3.41 9.45
CA TYR A 150 12.29 4.40 8.54
C TYR A 150 13.57 5.02 9.12
N ARG A 151 13.53 5.45 10.39
CA ARG A 151 14.73 5.96 11.10
C ARG A 151 15.84 4.92 11.17
N GLY A 152 15.50 3.65 11.38
CA GLY A 152 16.47 2.55 11.36
C GLY A 152 17.15 2.39 10.01
N LEU A 153 16.41 2.48 8.91
CA LEU A 153 16.98 2.47 7.56
C LEU A 153 17.97 3.63 7.35
N LEU A 154 17.64 4.84 7.82
CA LEU A 154 18.59 5.96 7.75
C LEU A 154 19.84 5.71 8.60
N ALA A 155 19.67 5.17 9.82
CA ALA A 155 20.79 4.86 10.72
C ALA A 155 21.71 3.75 10.16
N GLU A 156 21.19 2.84 9.35
CA GLU A 156 21.98 1.86 8.58
C GLU A 156 22.73 2.46 7.38
N GLY A 157 22.64 3.78 7.17
CA GLY A 157 23.29 4.49 6.07
C GLY A 157 22.56 4.34 4.73
N ARG A 158 21.27 4.03 4.71
CA ARG A 158 20.47 4.10 3.47
C ARG A 158 20.27 5.57 3.08
N ASP A 159 20.62 5.92 1.84
CA ASP A 159 20.32 7.26 1.30
C ASP A 159 18.80 7.42 1.19
N ALA A 160 18.24 8.41 1.91
CA ALA A 160 16.82 8.71 1.90
C ALA A 160 16.28 8.91 0.48
N ARG A 161 17.05 9.54 -0.41
CA ARG A 161 16.68 9.78 -1.82
C ARG A 161 16.60 8.50 -2.65
N ARG A 162 17.01 7.36 -2.09
CA ARG A 162 16.88 6.02 -2.69
C ARG A 162 15.88 5.14 -1.93
N ILE A 163 15.15 5.71 -0.96
CA ILE A 163 14.06 5.02 -0.26
C ILE A 163 12.73 5.38 -0.93
N VAL A 164 11.96 4.36 -1.30
CA VAL A 164 10.54 4.49 -1.69
C VAL A 164 9.69 3.94 -0.54
N VAL A 165 8.68 4.68 -0.09
CA VAL A 165 7.72 4.17 0.91
C VAL A 165 6.48 3.67 0.17
N ILE A 166 6.20 2.37 0.26
CA ILE A 166 5.07 1.75 -0.45
C ILE A 166 4.17 1.07 0.56
N GLY A 167 2.86 1.24 0.46
CA GLY A 167 1.94 0.53 1.33
C GLY A 167 0.59 0.24 0.71
N ASP A 168 -0.04 -0.83 1.17
CA ASP A 168 -1.35 -1.28 0.69
C ASP A 168 -2.41 -1.26 1.79
N SER A 169 -3.62 -0.80 1.45
CA SER A 169 -4.76 -0.73 2.39
C SER A 169 -4.36 -0.01 3.70
N ALA A 170 -4.47 -0.66 4.87
CA ALA A 170 -3.98 -0.10 6.14
C ALA A 170 -2.52 0.40 6.06
N GLY A 171 -1.67 -0.30 5.32
CA GLY A 171 -0.30 0.10 5.04
C GLY A 171 -0.18 1.34 4.16
N GLY A 172 -1.14 1.57 3.26
CA GLY A 172 -1.22 2.79 2.47
C GLY A 172 -1.55 4.02 3.32
N LEU A 173 -2.41 3.87 4.34
CA LEU A 173 -2.61 4.90 5.35
C LEU A 173 -1.34 5.14 6.17
N LEU A 174 -0.64 4.07 6.56
CA LEU A 174 0.66 4.18 7.24
C LEU A 174 1.70 4.90 6.39
N THR A 175 1.71 4.69 5.07
CA THR A 175 2.61 5.43 4.16
C THR A 175 2.39 6.94 4.32
N LEU A 176 1.14 7.40 4.26
CA LEU A 176 0.84 8.83 4.41
C LEU A 176 1.24 9.36 5.79
N ALA A 177 0.92 8.63 6.86
CA ALA A 177 1.24 9.04 8.22
C ALA A 177 2.75 9.06 8.51
N VAL A 178 3.49 8.07 7.99
CA VAL A 178 4.96 8.02 8.13
C VAL A 178 5.60 9.16 7.36
N LEU A 179 5.15 9.47 6.14
CA LEU A 179 5.66 10.58 5.36
C LEU A 179 5.39 11.94 6.03
N GLN A 180 4.20 12.11 6.60
CA GLN A 180 3.84 13.27 7.42
C GLN A 180 4.83 13.43 8.58
N ARG A 181 5.08 12.35 9.32
CA ARG A 181 5.96 12.36 10.48
C ARG A 181 7.44 12.53 10.13
N ILE A 182 7.89 12.03 8.97
CA ILE A 182 9.24 12.28 8.43
C ILE A 182 9.45 13.77 8.20
N ARG A 183 8.51 14.41 7.52
CA ARG A 183 8.53 15.86 7.26
C ARG A 183 8.52 16.65 8.56
N ASP A 184 7.58 16.35 9.46
CA ASP A 184 7.41 17.11 10.72
C ASP A 184 8.62 16.96 11.65
N ALA A 185 9.33 15.83 11.57
CA ALA A 185 10.57 15.59 12.31
C ALA A 185 11.82 16.20 11.65
N GLY A 186 11.69 16.86 10.49
CA GLY A 186 12.82 17.41 9.74
C GLY A 186 13.80 16.36 9.23
N LEU A 187 13.35 15.11 9.08
CA LEU A 187 14.20 14.03 8.56
C LEU A 187 14.33 14.14 7.03
N PRO A 188 15.45 13.66 6.44
CA PRO A 188 15.57 13.56 5.00
C PRO A 188 14.38 12.80 4.41
N ALA A 189 13.74 13.34 3.38
CA ALA A 189 12.56 12.73 2.78
C ALA A 189 12.92 11.52 1.88
N PRO A 190 12.06 10.49 1.79
CA PRO A 190 12.17 9.48 0.75
C PRO A 190 11.93 10.09 -0.64
N CYS A 191 12.34 9.41 -1.71
CA CYS A 191 12.16 9.95 -3.07
C CYS A 191 10.68 10.13 -3.44
N CYS A 192 9.84 9.17 -3.06
CA CYS A 192 8.41 9.22 -3.29
C CYS A 192 7.65 8.20 -2.42
N GLY A 193 6.33 8.33 -2.40
CA GLY A 193 5.42 7.38 -1.77
C GLY A 193 4.46 6.74 -2.76
N VAL A 194 4.11 5.47 -2.55
CA VAL A 194 3.12 4.75 -3.35
C VAL A 194 2.06 4.15 -2.43
N VAL A 195 0.80 4.44 -2.73
CA VAL A 195 -0.36 4.08 -1.92
C VAL A 195 -1.31 3.22 -2.75
N PHE A 196 -1.45 1.95 -2.37
CA PHE A 196 -2.41 1.04 -2.98
C PHE A 196 -3.69 1.00 -2.14
N SER A 197 -4.83 1.31 -2.76
CA SER A 197 -6.17 1.10 -2.17
C SER A 197 -6.34 1.69 -0.77
N SER A 198 -5.89 2.94 -0.56
CA SER A 198 -6.02 3.64 0.74
C SER A 198 -6.06 5.15 0.61
N GLY A 199 -6.76 5.80 1.55
CA GLY A 199 -6.68 7.22 1.81
C GLY A 199 -6.10 7.51 3.20
N ALA A 200 -6.38 8.72 3.70
CA ALA A 200 -5.77 9.30 4.89
C ALA A 200 -6.71 9.43 6.10
N ASP A 201 -7.95 8.97 6.02
CA ASP A 201 -9.02 9.35 6.95
C ASP A 201 -9.73 8.12 7.52
N ILE A 202 -9.45 7.79 8.80
CA ILE A 202 -10.09 6.67 9.50
C ILE A 202 -11.56 6.99 9.81
N GLU A 203 -11.89 8.25 10.08
CA GLU A 203 -13.25 8.65 10.46
C GLU A 203 -14.23 8.38 9.31
N GLU A 204 -13.82 8.64 8.07
CA GLU A 204 -14.59 8.30 6.86
C GLU A 204 -14.85 6.79 6.77
N VAL A 205 -13.87 5.93 7.10
CA VAL A 205 -14.05 4.47 7.10
C VAL A 205 -14.97 4.02 8.24
N GLN A 206 -14.89 4.68 9.38
CA GLN A 206 -15.72 4.39 10.54
C GLN A 206 -17.21 4.71 10.27
N LYS A 207 -17.49 5.68 9.40
CA LYS A 207 -18.85 6.06 8.98
C LYS A 207 -19.45 5.16 7.89
N LEU A 208 -18.64 4.30 7.25
CA LEU A 208 -19.14 3.36 6.25
C LEU A 208 -20.09 2.33 6.88
N ASP A 209 -21.18 2.05 6.18
CA ASP A 209 -22.15 1.02 6.54
C ASP A 209 -22.01 -0.23 5.66
N ALA A 210 -22.90 -1.21 5.90
CA ALA A 210 -22.91 -2.44 5.12
C ALA A 210 -23.22 -2.19 3.62
N ASP A 211 -24.02 -1.17 3.30
CA ASP A 211 -24.46 -0.88 1.94
C ASP A 211 -23.35 -0.27 1.11
N ALA A 212 -22.48 0.55 1.71
CA ALA A 212 -21.27 1.04 1.07
C ALA A 212 -20.38 -0.10 0.53
N THR A 213 -20.37 -1.26 1.19
CA THR A 213 -19.57 -2.42 0.77
C THR A 213 -20.16 -3.19 -0.41
N ARG A 214 -21.38 -2.88 -0.88
CA ARG A 214 -22.09 -3.71 -1.88
C ARG A 214 -21.35 -3.80 -3.21
N GLY A 215 -20.71 -2.72 -3.63
CA GLY A 215 -19.92 -2.64 -4.86
C GLY A 215 -18.59 -3.38 -4.80
N ASP A 216 -18.00 -3.49 -3.62
CA ASP A 216 -16.65 -4.04 -3.43
C ASP A 216 -16.65 -5.57 -3.51
N PRO A 217 -15.85 -6.19 -4.40
CA PRO A 217 -15.82 -7.64 -4.51
C PRO A 217 -15.11 -8.33 -3.34
N MET A 218 -14.23 -7.64 -2.61
CA MET A 218 -13.37 -8.21 -1.56
C MET A 218 -13.77 -7.77 -0.16
N ILE A 219 -13.93 -6.47 0.08
CA ILE A 219 -14.27 -5.92 1.39
C ILE A 219 -15.78 -5.99 1.57
N GLY A 220 -16.25 -6.87 2.45
CA GLY A 220 -17.67 -7.01 2.79
C GLY A 220 -18.02 -6.45 4.15
N ALA A 221 -19.33 -6.33 4.41
CA ALA A 221 -19.88 -5.78 5.64
C ALA A 221 -19.30 -6.42 6.93
N GLY A 222 -19.05 -7.73 6.96
CA GLY A 222 -18.47 -8.38 8.14
C GLY A 222 -16.99 -8.06 8.35
N ALA A 223 -16.22 -7.85 7.27
CA ALA A 223 -14.83 -7.40 7.36
C ALA A 223 -14.75 -5.94 7.84
N LEU A 224 -15.66 -5.08 7.35
CA LEU A 224 -15.79 -3.70 7.79
C LEU A 224 -16.21 -3.61 9.26
N GLU A 225 -17.22 -4.37 9.68
CA GLU A 225 -17.68 -4.44 11.07
C GLU A 225 -16.55 -4.89 12.00
N LEU A 226 -15.78 -5.92 11.60
CA LEU A 226 -14.66 -6.42 12.37
C LEU A 226 -13.56 -5.35 12.54
N LEU A 227 -13.20 -4.65 11.46
CA LEU A 227 -12.24 -3.55 11.48
C LEU A 227 -12.71 -2.42 12.41
N GLN A 228 -13.97 -1.98 12.26
CA GLN A 228 -14.56 -0.94 13.08
C GLN A 228 -14.56 -1.32 14.56
N ARG A 229 -14.97 -2.55 14.89
CA ARG A 229 -15.06 -3.01 16.28
C ARG A 229 -13.70 -3.20 16.95
N VAL A 230 -12.73 -3.78 16.24
CA VAL A 230 -11.43 -4.16 16.83
C VAL A 230 -10.43 -3.01 16.82
N VAL A 231 -10.45 -2.19 15.77
CA VAL A 231 -9.39 -1.21 15.51
C VAL A 231 -9.87 0.22 15.72
N PHE A 232 -11.07 0.57 15.25
CA PHE A 232 -11.51 1.98 15.25
C PHE A 232 -12.34 2.38 16.47
N ALA A 233 -13.09 1.45 17.06
CA ALA A 233 -13.85 1.71 18.28
C ALA A 233 -13.02 2.20 19.48
N PRO A 234 -11.77 1.72 19.73
CA PRO A 234 -10.99 2.13 20.89
C PRO A 234 -10.14 3.41 20.66
N ILE A 235 -10.27 4.11 19.53
CA ILE A 235 -9.42 5.26 19.18
C ILE A 235 -10.23 6.52 18.86
N ASP A 236 -9.63 7.71 18.99
CA ASP A 236 -10.17 8.93 18.39
C ASP A 236 -9.73 8.98 16.91
N ALA A 237 -10.63 8.64 16.00
CA ALA A 237 -10.36 8.59 14.57
C ALA A 237 -9.97 9.95 13.96
N ARG A 238 -10.11 11.06 14.70
CA ARG A 238 -9.69 12.40 14.27
C ARG A 238 -8.27 12.76 14.69
N ASP A 239 -7.60 11.90 15.46
CA ASP A 239 -6.21 12.14 15.86
C ASP A 239 -5.31 12.14 14.60
N PRO A 240 -4.65 13.27 14.27
CA PRO A 240 -3.84 13.39 13.06
C PRO A 240 -2.64 12.43 13.05
N ARG A 241 -2.24 11.89 14.21
CA ARG A 241 -1.17 10.88 14.29
C ARG A 241 -1.58 9.54 13.69
N ILE A 242 -2.88 9.26 13.59
CA ILE A 242 -3.41 8.02 13.02
C ILE A 242 -4.24 8.23 11.75
N SER A 243 -4.87 9.40 11.61
CA SER A 243 -5.61 9.85 10.44
C SER A 243 -4.91 11.07 9.82
N PRO A 244 -3.90 10.86 8.96
CA PRO A 244 -3.11 11.96 8.40
C PRO A 244 -3.96 13.01 7.65
N GLY A 245 -5.15 12.66 7.18
CA GLY A 245 -6.10 13.57 6.51
C GLY A 245 -6.75 14.60 7.43
N ALA A 246 -6.63 14.42 8.76
CA ALA A 246 -6.99 15.43 9.76
C ALA A 246 -5.84 16.39 10.10
N GLY A 247 -4.63 16.15 9.56
CA GLY A 247 -3.45 17.00 9.73
C GLY A 247 -3.02 17.68 8.43
N ASP A 248 -1.79 18.22 8.43
CA ASP A 248 -1.21 18.88 7.26
C ASP A 248 -0.62 17.85 6.28
N LEU A 249 -1.07 17.90 5.03
CA LEU A 249 -0.62 17.05 3.91
C LEU A 249 0.30 17.80 2.92
N GLY A 250 0.73 19.03 3.23
CA GLY A 250 1.66 19.81 2.42
C GLY A 250 3.12 19.43 2.65
N GLY A 251 4.01 19.66 1.67
CA GLY A 251 5.45 19.33 1.81
C GLY A 251 5.78 17.84 1.92
N LEU A 252 4.82 16.95 1.63
CA LEU A 252 5.06 15.52 1.41
C LEU A 252 5.81 15.30 0.09
N PRO A 253 6.64 14.23 -0.03
CA PRO A 253 7.25 13.85 -1.31
C PRO A 253 6.17 13.44 -2.32
N PRO A 254 6.50 13.35 -3.63
CA PRO A 254 5.54 12.95 -4.65
C PRO A 254 4.83 11.63 -4.30
N LEU A 255 3.51 11.60 -4.50
CA LEU A 255 2.67 10.44 -4.18
C LEU A 255 2.01 9.85 -5.43
N LEU A 256 2.05 8.52 -5.56
CA LEU A 256 1.23 7.78 -6.50
C LEU A 256 0.16 6.98 -5.76
N PHE A 257 -1.10 7.22 -6.11
CA PHE A 257 -2.25 6.45 -5.64
C PHE A 257 -2.73 5.51 -6.76
N GLN A 258 -2.91 4.24 -6.44
CA GLN A 258 -3.61 3.30 -7.32
C GLN A 258 -4.78 2.66 -6.59
N ALA A 259 -5.96 2.70 -7.19
CA ALA A 259 -7.18 2.11 -6.65
C ALA A 259 -8.00 1.44 -7.75
N GLY A 260 -8.75 0.42 -7.41
CA GLY A 260 -9.80 -0.16 -8.22
C GLY A 260 -11.07 0.68 -8.21
N SER A 261 -11.78 0.73 -9.34
CA SER A 261 -12.99 1.56 -9.47
C SER A 261 -14.20 1.04 -8.68
N THR A 262 -14.11 -0.14 -8.08
CA THR A 262 -15.20 -0.78 -7.31
C THR A 262 -14.89 -0.87 -5.82
N GLU A 263 -13.76 -0.32 -5.37
CA GLU A 263 -13.37 -0.32 -3.98
C GLU A 263 -14.32 0.52 -3.12
N VAL A 264 -14.65 0.01 -1.93
CA VAL A 264 -15.39 0.78 -0.93
C VAL A 264 -14.64 2.04 -0.48
N LEU A 265 -13.30 2.02 -0.53
CA LEU A 265 -12.47 3.16 -0.13
C LEU A 265 -12.29 4.20 -1.23
N LEU A 266 -12.78 3.98 -2.46
CA LEU A 266 -12.50 4.87 -3.59
C LEU A 266 -12.88 6.34 -3.32
N ALA A 267 -13.99 6.57 -2.61
CA ALA A 267 -14.43 7.91 -2.25
C ALA A 267 -13.40 8.66 -1.38
N GLN A 268 -12.89 8.01 -0.31
CA GLN A 268 -11.87 8.64 0.53
C GLN A 268 -10.54 8.81 -0.22
N ILE A 269 -10.20 7.91 -1.14
CA ILE A 269 -8.95 7.98 -1.91
C ILE A 269 -8.97 9.25 -2.77
N ARG A 270 -10.10 9.52 -3.44
CA ARG A 270 -10.29 10.76 -4.21
C ARG A 270 -10.20 12.00 -3.32
N LYS A 271 -10.87 11.98 -2.17
CA LYS A 271 -10.81 13.07 -1.17
C LYS A 271 -9.37 13.33 -0.72
N THR A 272 -8.64 12.27 -0.37
CA THR A 272 -7.24 12.35 0.08
C THR A 272 -6.35 12.97 -1.00
N VAL A 273 -6.47 12.52 -2.25
CA VAL A 273 -5.69 13.08 -3.37
C VAL A 273 -5.99 14.56 -3.58
N GLN A 274 -7.26 14.98 -3.46
CA GLN A 274 -7.63 16.39 -3.52
C GLN A 274 -7.02 17.19 -2.36
N GLN A 275 -7.02 16.64 -1.14
CA GLN A 275 -6.41 17.29 0.02
C GLN A 275 -4.89 17.43 -0.14
N VAL A 276 -4.19 16.38 -0.58
CA VAL A 276 -2.73 16.43 -0.84
C VAL A 276 -2.40 17.52 -1.87
N ARG A 277 -3.12 17.54 -3.00
CA ARG A 277 -2.93 18.56 -4.05
C ARG A 277 -3.26 19.96 -3.55
N GLY A 278 -4.36 20.11 -2.81
CA GLY A 278 -4.78 21.38 -2.23
C GLY A 278 -3.80 21.93 -1.20
N ALA A 279 -3.07 21.05 -0.50
CA ALA A 279 -2.00 21.42 0.43
C ALA A 279 -0.64 21.68 -0.25
N GLY A 280 -0.56 21.58 -1.59
CA GLY A 280 0.63 21.90 -2.37
C GLY A 280 1.60 20.73 -2.63
N SER A 281 1.26 19.51 -2.22
CA SER A 281 2.06 18.31 -2.54
C SER A 281 1.64 17.67 -3.87
N SER A 282 2.60 17.04 -4.56
CA SER A 282 2.32 16.33 -5.82
C SER A 282 1.63 14.99 -5.55
N ALA A 283 0.51 14.75 -6.23
CA ALA A 283 -0.17 13.45 -6.20
C ALA A 283 -0.70 13.06 -7.57
N GLU A 284 -0.44 11.82 -7.98
CA GLU A 284 -1.03 11.15 -9.13
C GLU A 284 -2.07 10.13 -8.65
N LEU A 285 -3.22 10.03 -9.34
CA LEU A 285 -4.26 9.04 -9.02
C LEU A 285 -4.60 8.21 -10.25
N GLN A 286 -4.42 6.90 -10.14
CA GLN A 286 -4.77 5.93 -11.17
C GLN A 286 -5.92 5.05 -10.69
N ILE A 287 -7.03 5.10 -11.42
CA ILE A 287 -8.24 4.34 -11.09
C ILE A 287 -8.41 3.23 -12.12
N TRP A 288 -8.31 2.00 -11.65
CA TRP A 288 -8.27 0.81 -12.47
C TRP A 288 -9.70 0.24 -12.62
N PRO A 289 -10.25 0.19 -13.85
CA PRO A 289 -11.62 -0.25 -14.07
C PRO A 289 -11.90 -1.63 -13.48
N GLN A 290 -12.94 -1.72 -12.64
CA GLN A 290 -13.45 -2.93 -11.97
C GLN A 290 -12.44 -3.70 -11.11
N MET A 291 -11.20 -3.23 -10.97
CA MET A 291 -10.22 -3.93 -10.15
C MET A 291 -10.70 -4.01 -8.69
N PRO A 292 -10.42 -5.14 -8.00
CA PRO A 292 -10.69 -5.28 -6.58
C PRO A 292 -9.68 -4.51 -5.73
N HIS A 293 -10.00 -4.38 -4.45
CA HIS A 293 -9.11 -3.87 -3.40
C HIS A 293 -7.75 -4.59 -3.42
N VAL A 294 -6.66 -3.82 -3.52
CA VAL A 294 -5.26 -4.31 -3.61
C VAL A 294 -5.06 -5.36 -4.71
N PHE A 295 -5.62 -5.13 -5.91
CA PHE A 295 -5.46 -6.07 -7.04
C PHE A 295 -4.00 -6.34 -7.39
N GLN A 296 -3.07 -5.42 -7.08
CA GLN A 296 -1.62 -5.56 -7.28
C GLN A 296 -1.04 -6.79 -6.58
N ALA A 297 -1.67 -7.27 -5.50
CA ALA A 297 -1.25 -8.50 -4.83
C ALA A 297 -1.52 -9.77 -5.68
N VAL A 298 -2.39 -9.70 -6.68
CA VAL A 298 -2.78 -10.84 -7.51
C VAL A 298 -1.88 -10.94 -8.74
N HIS A 299 -0.84 -11.75 -8.59
CA HIS A 299 0.30 -11.74 -9.50
C HIS A 299 0.06 -12.21 -10.95
N TRP A 300 -1.00 -12.97 -11.20
CA TRP A 300 -1.29 -13.55 -12.51
C TRP A 300 -2.22 -12.68 -13.36
N LEU A 301 -2.66 -11.53 -12.82
CA LEU A 301 -3.40 -10.53 -13.56
C LEU A 301 -2.49 -9.72 -14.50
N PRO A 302 -2.88 -9.54 -15.77
CA PRO A 302 -2.25 -8.57 -16.66
C PRO A 302 -2.27 -7.14 -16.08
N GLU A 303 -3.38 -6.76 -15.43
CA GLU A 303 -3.56 -5.44 -14.82
C GLU A 303 -2.52 -5.19 -13.72
N THR A 304 -2.21 -6.19 -12.89
CA THR A 304 -1.13 -6.10 -11.90
C THR A 304 0.20 -5.78 -12.56
N ARG A 305 0.54 -6.43 -13.68
CA ARG A 305 1.80 -6.15 -14.38
C ARG A 305 1.85 -4.71 -14.88
N GLN A 306 0.75 -4.21 -15.45
CA GLN A 306 0.65 -2.83 -15.93
C GLN A 306 0.74 -1.84 -14.78
N ALA A 307 0.05 -2.11 -13.68
CA ALA A 307 0.07 -1.27 -12.48
C ALA A 307 1.48 -1.14 -11.89
N LEU A 308 2.22 -2.25 -11.79
CA LEU A 308 3.60 -2.23 -11.31
C LEU A 308 4.58 -1.55 -12.29
N ALA A 309 4.30 -1.59 -13.61
CA ALA A 309 5.06 -0.82 -14.59
C ALA A 309 4.84 0.69 -14.41
N CYS A 310 3.61 1.13 -14.17
CA CYS A 310 3.35 2.53 -13.84
C CYS A 310 3.99 2.97 -12.52
N VAL A 311 4.10 2.07 -11.53
CA VAL A 311 4.87 2.32 -10.30
C VAL A 311 6.36 2.51 -10.62
N HIS A 312 6.93 1.67 -11.47
CA HIS A 312 8.30 1.84 -11.96
C HIS A 312 8.50 3.21 -12.61
N ASP A 313 7.67 3.56 -13.58
CA ASP A 313 7.81 4.82 -14.30
C ASP A 313 7.66 6.03 -13.37
N PHE A 314 6.79 5.94 -12.35
CA PHE A 314 6.65 6.98 -11.33
C PHE A 314 7.90 7.10 -10.45
N VAL A 315 8.45 5.98 -9.98
CA VAL A 315 9.66 5.98 -9.15
C VAL A 315 10.86 6.50 -9.94
N GLU A 316 11.06 6.09 -11.20
CA GLU A 316 12.18 6.56 -12.02
C GLU A 316 12.10 8.07 -12.31
N ARG A 317 10.89 8.66 -12.41
CA ARG A 317 10.73 10.12 -12.54
C ARG A 317 11.18 10.90 -11.30
N HIS A 318 11.21 10.25 -10.14
CA HIS A 318 11.46 10.89 -8.85
C HIS A 318 12.74 10.38 -8.15
N ASP A 319 13.41 9.37 -8.71
CA ASP A 319 14.73 8.97 -8.25
C ASP A 319 15.76 10.00 -8.75
N ALA A 320 16.36 10.72 -7.80
CA ALA A 320 17.28 11.82 -8.06
C ALA A 320 18.62 11.41 -8.74
N ALA A 321 18.80 10.13 -9.06
CA ALA A 321 19.97 9.65 -9.80
C ALA A 321 19.76 9.53 -11.32
N ALA A 322 18.62 9.97 -11.84
CA ALA A 322 18.36 10.09 -13.29
C ALA A 322 18.78 11.47 -13.85
N GLY A 323 19.49 12.30 -13.07
CA GLY A 323 20.09 13.57 -13.49
C GLY A 323 21.60 13.58 -13.29
#